data_AF-A0A0P9Q0S7-F1
#
_entry.id   AF-A0A0P9Q0S7-F1
#
_cell.length_a   1.000
_cell.length_b   1.000
_cell.length_c   1.000
_cell.angle_alpha   90.00
_cell.angle_beta   90.00
_cell.angle_gamma   90.00
#
_symmetry.space_group_name_H-M   'P 1'
#
loop_
_entity.id
_entity.type
_entity.pdbx_description
1 polymer ?
#
loop_
_entity_poly.entity_id
_entity_poly.type
_entity_poly.pdbx_seq_one_letter_code
_entity_poly.pdbx_strand_id
1 'polypeptide(L)' 'NPMSGVQGGIVEKEAPLHASNVAIFNGATNKADRVGFKVEDGKKIRVFKSTQKAVDA' A
#
# COMPACT_ATOMS: atom_id res chain seq x y z
N ASN A 1 -17.54 -20.02 -34.58
CA ASN A 1 -16.33 -20.85 -34.61
C ASN A 1 -15.81 -21.01 -33.17
N PRO A 2 -16.06 -22.14 -32.49
CA PRO A 2 -15.76 -22.37 -31.06
C PRO A 2 -14.27 -22.67 -30.75
N MET A 3 -13.36 -22.31 -31.66
CA MET A 3 -11.93 -22.63 -31.62
C MET A 3 -11.07 -21.66 -30.77
N SER A 4 -11.58 -21.10 -29.67
CA SER A 4 -10.78 -20.19 -28.81
C SER A 4 -10.05 -20.88 -27.65
N GLY A 5 -10.14 -22.21 -27.51
CA GLY A 5 -9.17 -23.04 -26.80
C GLY A 5 -8.89 -22.73 -25.31
N VAL A 6 -9.69 -21.93 -24.61
CA VAL A 6 -9.51 -21.72 -23.17
C VAL A 6 -10.22 -22.85 -22.43
N GLN A 7 -9.47 -23.90 -22.10
CA GLN A 7 -9.92 -24.93 -21.17
C GLN A 7 -10.06 -24.30 -19.79
N GLY A 8 -11.24 -24.43 -19.18
CA GLY A 8 -11.49 -23.93 -17.82
C GLY A 8 -10.50 -24.54 -16.81
N GLY A 9 -10.20 -23.79 -15.75
CA GLY A 9 -9.31 -24.20 -14.67
C GLY A 9 -9.52 -23.36 -13.41
N ILE A 10 -9.05 -23.84 -12.27
CA ILE A 10 -9.05 -23.06 -11.03
C ILE A 10 -7.95 -22.00 -11.15
N VAL A 11 -8.33 -20.73 -11.16
CA VAL A 11 -7.41 -19.60 -11.17
C VAL A 11 -7.53 -18.87 -9.83
N GLU A 12 -6.44 -18.84 -9.09
CA GLU A 12 -6.37 -18.02 -7.87
C GLU A 12 -6.26 -16.54 -8.23
N LYS A 13 -6.95 -15.70 -7.46
CA LYS A 13 -6.95 -14.25 -7.61
C LYS A 13 -7.06 -13.59 -6.24
N GLU A 14 -6.48 -12.40 -6.09
CA GLU A 14 -6.60 -11.70 -4.82
C GLU A 14 -8.04 -11.21 -4.57
N ALA A 15 -8.47 -11.35 -3.32
CA ALA A 15 -9.69 -10.72 -2.83
C ALA A 15 -9.36 -9.36 -2.20
N PRO A 16 -10.27 -8.37 -2.27
CA PRO A 16 -10.09 -7.10 -1.60
C PRO A 16 -10.04 -7.28 -0.07
N LEU A 17 -9.27 -6.43 0.60
CA LEU A 17 -9.15 -6.36 2.05
C LEU A 17 -9.52 -4.96 2.54
N HIS A 18 -10.11 -4.86 3.73
CA HIS A 18 -10.45 -3.57 4.32
C HIS A 18 -9.18 -2.76 4.69
N ALA A 19 -9.18 -1.47 4.37
CA ALA A 19 -8.00 -0.61 4.54
C ALA A 19 -7.53 -0.46 5.99
N SER A 20 -8.39 -0.63 6.99
CA SER A 20 -8.00 -0.58 8.40
C SER A 20 -7.18 -1.79 8.86
N ASN A 21 -7.15 -2.87 8.06
CA ASN A 21 -6.42 -4.10 8.38
C ASN A 21 -4.98 -4.06 7.86
N VAL A 22 -4.57 -2.95 7.24
CA VAL A 22 -3.22 -2.75 6.70
C VAL A 22 -2.61 -1.47 7.26
N ALA A 23 -1.28 -1.40 7.25
CA ALA A 23 -0.51 -0.24 7.67
C ALA A 23 0.65 -0.01 6.71
N ILE A 24 1.16 1.22 6.65
CA ILE A 24 2.31 1.54 5.80
C ILE A 24 3.57 0.99 6.46
N PHE A 25 4.36 0.26 5.68
CA PHE A 25 5.63 -0.28 6.14
C PHE A 25 6.70 0.82 6.17
N ASN A 26 7.40 0.94 7.29
CA ASN A 26 8.50 1.86 7.46
C ASN A 26 9.83 1.12 7.31
N GLY A 27 10.47 1.26 6.15
CA GLY A 27 11.74 0.58 5.83
C GLY A 27 12.92 0.98 6.73
N ALA A 28 12.84 2.11 7.45
CA ALA A 28 13.89 2.51 8.40
C ALA A 28 13.82 1.73 9.72
N THR A 29 12.63 1.24 10.10
CA THR A 29 12.42 0.49 11.36
C THR A 29 12.04 -0.97 11.11
N ASN A 30 11.80 -1.36 9.86
CA ASN A 30 11.29 -2.66 9.44
C ASN A 30 9.99 -3.05 10.16
N LYS A 31 9.13 -2.07 10.44
CA LYS A 31 7.86 -2.26 11.14
C LYS A 31 6.73 -1.48 10.47
N ALA A 32 5.50 -1.91 10.71
CA ALA A 32 4.30 -1.15 10.37
C ALA A 32 4.24 0.16 11.18
N ASP A 33 3.86 1.26 10.53
CA ASP A 33 3.81 2.57 11.16
C ASP A 33 2.56 3.35 10.74
N ARG A 34 2.18 4.31 11.58
CA ARG A 34 1.09 5.25 11.31
C ARG A 34 1.62 6.45 10.55
N VAL A 35 0.79 6.99 9.66
CA VAL A 35 1.09 8.20 8.92
C VAL A 35 0.42 9.43 9.53
N GLY A 36 1.10 10.55 9.47
CA GLY A 36 0.58 11.89 9.72
C GLY A 36 0.76 12.77 8.50
N PHE A 37 0.38 14.04 8.61
CA PHE A 37 0.57 15.03 7.55
C PHE A 37 1.38 16.21 8.07
N LYS A 38 2.30 16.68 7.25
CA LYS A 38 3.07 17.91 7.46
C LYS A 38 3.01 18.76 6.19
N VAL A 39 3.12 20.08 6.33
CA VAL A 39 3.31 20.97 5.19
C VAL A 39 4.79 21.31 5.10
N GLU A 40 5.39 21.02 3.96
CA GLU A 40 6.79 21.33 3.64
C GLU A 40 6.80 22.03 2.28
N ASP A 41 7.42 23.20 2.20
CA ASP A 41 7.47 24.06 1.01
C ASP A 41 6.10 24.33 0.36
N GLY A 42 5.06 24.49 1.20
CA GLY A 42 3.68 24.71 0.76
C GLY A 42 2.94 23.46 0.27
N LYS A 43 3.60 22.29 0.22
CA LYS A 43 3.00 21.02 -0.17
C LYS A 43 2.69 20.17 1.06
N LYS A 44 1.49 19.57 1.08
CA LYS A 44 1.11 18.59 2.11
C LYS A 44 1.76 17.25 1.80
N ILE A 45 2.64 16.80 2.68
CA ILE A 45 3.34 15.52 2.58
C ILE A 45 2.89 14.58 3.69
N ARG A 46 2.94 13.27 3.42
CA ARG A 46 2.75 12.22 4.43
C ARG A 46 4.07 11.97 5.15
N VAL A 47 4.02 11.89 6.46
CA VAL A 47 5.18 11.61 7.32
C VAL A 47 4.90 10.43 8.23
N PHE A 48 5.91 9.59 8.45
CA PHE A 48 5.86 8.53 9.45
C PHE A 48 5.80 9.13 10.86
N LYS A 49 4.83 8.72 11.68
CA LYS A 49 4.68 9.29 13.03
C LYS A 49 5.83 8.91 13.96
N SER A 50 6.46 7.75 13.75
CA SER A 50 7.57 7.31 14.61
C SER A 50 8.89 8.03 14.31
N THR A 51 9.21 8.28 13.04
CA THR A 51 10.52 8.82 12.61
C THR A 51 10.46 10.24 12.06
N GLN A 52 9.28 10.81 11.85
CA GLN A 52 9.05 12.11 11.19
C GLN A 52 9.63 12.21 9.77
N LYS A 53 9.99 11.08 9.15
CA LYS A 53 10.48 11.02 7.77
C LYS A 53 9.32 10.99 6.78
N ALA A 54 9.54 11.54 5.59
CA ALA A 54 8.57 11.46 4.49
C ALA A 54 8.30 10.00 4.10
N VAL A 55 7.04 9.70 3.78
CA VAL A 55 6.61 8.36 3.34
C VAL A 55 6.93 8.12 1.86
N ASP A 56 6.88 9.18 1.06
CA ASP A 56 7.05 9.16 -0.40
C ASP A 56 8.52 9.48 -0.78
N ALA A 57 9.47 8.76 -0.19
CA ALA A 57 10.92 8.91 -0.47
C ALA A 57 11.40 7.97 -1.59
#